data_AF-A0A425CRS9-F1
#
_entry.id   AF-A0A425CRS9-F1
#
_cell.length_a   1.000
_cell.length_b   1.000
_cell.length_c   1.000
_cell.angle_alpha   90.00
_cell.angle_beta   90.00
_cell.angle_gamma   90.00
#
_symmetry.space_group_name_H-M   'P 1'
#
loop_
_entity.id
_entity.type
_entity.pdbx_description
1 polymer ?
#
loop_
_entity_poly.entity_id
_entity_poly.type
_entity_poly.pdbx_seq_one_letter_code
_entity_poly.pdbx_strand_id
1 'polypeptide(L)'
;MNSGVTLSTMSGYRYRSALKDYYNKQNVPLPNGFGTDATVTYQVKAFKNKIGALRALHIVQKFDKLVETADESDKETFASQVNKLLEVSLLQAMEWAKEAWQSVTQDTIANRWCHTGILDEEMYELFESMNYL
;
A
#
# COMPACT_ATOMS: atom_id res chain seq x y z
N MET A 1 -20.53 -8.30 -38.08
CA MET A 1 -19.11 -8.51 -37.74
C MET A 1 -18.92 -8.16 -36.28
N ASN A 2 -18.94 -9.14 -35.38
CA ASN A 2 -18.65 -8.94 -33.97
C ASN A 2 -17.14 -8.89 -33.80
N SER A 3 -16.57 -7.68 -33.75
CA SER A 3 -15.18 -7.48 -33.37
C SER A 3 -15.07 -7.64 -31.85
N GLY A 4 -14.99 -8.90 -31.41
CA GLY A 4 -14.65 -9.25 -30.04
C GLY A 4 -13.23 -8.78 -29.76
N VAL A 5 -13.10 -7.70 -29.00
CA VAL A 5 -11.83 -7.29 -28.42
C VAL A 5 -11.72 -8.03 -27.09
N THR A 6 -10.75 -8.93 -26.98
CA THR A 6 -10.41 -9.56 -25.70
C THR A 6 -9.81 -8.51 -24.76
N LEU A 7 -10.32 -8.46 -23.52
CA LEU A 7 -9.91 -7.56 -22.43
C LEU A 7 -8.38 -7.57 -22.18
N SER A 8 -7.67 -8.61 -22.60
CA SER A 8 -6.21 -8.74 -22.47
C SER A 8 -5.40 -7.77 -23.36
N THR A 9 -6.01 -7.07 -24.32
CA THR A 9 -5.28 -6.21 -25.29
C THR A 9 -5.36 -4.71 -24.95
N MET A 10 -6.22 -4.31 -24.01
CA MET A 10 -6.33 -2.91 -23.61
C MET A 10 -5.34 -2.58 -22.50
N SER A 11 -4.15 -2.08 -22.88
CA SER A 11 -3.25 -1.41 -21.93
C SER A 11 -4.03 -0.37 -21.11
N GLY A 12 -3.81 -0.28 -19.79
CA GLY A 12 -4.63 0.54 -18.86
C GLY A 12 -4.89 1.99 -19.29
N TYR A 13 -4.01 2.60 -20.11
CA TYR A 13 -4.24 3.92 -20.72
C TYR A 13 -5.43 3.97 -21.70
N ARG A 14 -5.67 2.91 -22.48
CA ARG A 14 -6.79 2.80 -23.42
C ARG A 14 -8.11 2.59 -22.70
N TYR A 15 -8.08 1.80 -21.62
CA TYR A 15 -9.23 1.58 -20.76
C TYR A 15 -9.69 2.88 -20.08
N ARG A 16 -8.74 3.62 -19.49
CA ARG A 16 -9.00 4.92 -18.87
C ARG A 16 -9.58 5.96 -19.84
N SER A 17 -9.10 5.99 -21.08
CA SER A 17 -9.59 6.93 -22.09
C SER A 17 -11.02 6.59 -22.52
N ALA A 18 -11.33 5.30 -22.71
CA ALA A 18 -12.66 4.84 -23.09
C ALA A 18 -13.72 5.15 -22.01
N LEU A 19 -13.37 4.95 -20.74
CA LEU A 19 -14.25 5.31 -19.62
C LEU A 19 -14.48 6.82 -19.52
N LYS A 20 -13.41 7.62 -19.67
CA LYS A 20 -13.53 9.09 -19.68
C LYS A 20 -14.48 9.56 -20.78
N ASP A 21 -14.38 8.99 -21.97
CA ASP A 21 -15.27 9.30 -23.09
C ASP A 21 -16.72 8.86 -22.85
N TYR A 22 -16.94 7.74 -22.15
CA TYR A 22 -18.26 7.25 -21.77
C TYR A 22 -18.97 8.19 -20.79
N TYR A 23 -18.33 8.57 -19.69
CA TYR A 23 -18.91 9.48 -18.70
C TYR A 23 -19.17 10.89 -19.27
N ASN A 24 -18.25 11.39 -20.10
CA ASN A 24 -18.44 12.65 -20.83
C ASN A 24 -19.67 12.61 -21.74
N LYS A 25 -19.93 11.49 -22.43
CA LYS A 25 -21.12 11.32 -23.29
C LYS A 25 -22.42 11.29 -22.50
N GLN A 26 -22.40 10.80 -21.26
CA GLN A 26 -23.58 10.77 -20.40
C GLN A 26 -23.78 12.05 -19.60
N ASN A 27 -22.86 13.02 -19.70
CA ASN A 27 -22.88 14.28 -18.96
C ASN A 27 -22.92 14.09 -17.44
N VAL A 28 -22.32 12.99 -16.96
CA VAL A 28 -22.22 12.63 -15.53
C VAL A 28 -20.80 12.94 -15.07
N PRO A 29 -20.61 13.53 -13.86
CA PRO A 29 -19.27 13.75 -13.33
C PRO A 29 -18.53 12.42 -13.17
N LEU A 30 -17.24 12.42 -13.52
CA LEU A 30 -16.37 11.28 -13.24
C LEU A 30 -16.28 11.05 -11.74
N PRO A 31 -16.47 9.81 -11.25
CA PRO A 31 -16.27 9.46 -9.85
C PRO A 31 -14.88 9.87 -9.35
N ASN A 32 -14.81 10.36 -8.11
CA ASN A 32 -13.59 10.84 -7.44
C ASN A 32 -12.51 9.75 -7.28
N GLY A 33 -12.83 8.46 -7.46
CA GLY A 33 -11.88 7.34 -7.45
C GLY A 33 -11.08 7.16 -8.75
N PHE A 34 -11.49 7.80 -9.86
CA PHE A 34 -10.66 7.95 -11.07
C PHE A 34 -9.49 8.94 -10.90
N GLY A 35 -9.35 9.50 -9.70
CA GLY A 35 -8.26 10.36 -9.26
C GLY A 35 -6.92 9.68 -9.49
N THR A 36 -6.24 10.18 -10.53
CA THR A 36 -4.83 9.98 -10.94
C THR A 36 -4.01 8.92 -10.19
N ASP A 37 -3.30 8.09 -10.95
CA ASP A 37 -2.16 7.22 -10.56
C ASP A 37 -1.26 7.76 -9.42
N ALA A 38 -1.20 9.09 -9.26
CA ALA A 38 -0.59 9.80 -8.15
C ALA A 38 -1.15 9.45 -6.75
N THR A 39 -2.46 9.20 -6.59
CA THR A 39 -3.09 8.87 -5.29
C THR A 39 -2.69 7.47 -4.82
N VAL A 40 -2.72 6.49 -5.73
CA VAL A 40 -2.25 5.12 -5.47
C VAL A 40 -0.75 5.12 -5.15
N THR A 41 0.03 5.89 -5.91
CA THR A 41 1.47 6.08 -5.67
C THR A 41 1.74 6.72 -4.30
N TYR A 42 0.94 7.71 -3.91
CA TYR A 42 1.05 8.39 -2.61
C TYR A 42 0.80 7.45 -1.44
N GLN A 43 -0.22 6.58 -1.53
CA GLN A 43 -0.56 5.67 -0.44
C GLN A 43 0.40 4.48 -0.32
N VAL A 44 0.90 3.95 -1.44
CA VAL A 44 2.01 2.96 -1.41
C VAL A 44 3.26 3.58 -0.80
N LYS A 45 3.54 4.86 -1.10
CA LYS A 45 4.63 5.62 -0.49
C LYS A 45 4.38 5.80 1.02
N ALA A 46 3.17 6.16 1.44
CA ALA A 46 2.80 6.30 2.84
C ALA A 46 2.98 4.99 3.62
N PHE A 47 2.53 3.86 3.06
CA PHE A 47 2.73 2.53 3.64
C PHE A 47 4.21 2.20 3.85
N LYS A 48 5.04 2.39 2.81
CA LYS A 48 6.49 2.18 2.89
C LYS A 48 7.15 3.08 3.93
N ASN A 49 6.75 4.36 3.98
CA ASN A 49 7.25 5.31 4.96
C ASN A 49 6.87 4.90 6.38
N LYS A 50 5.64 4.43 6.60
CA LYS A 50 5.17 3.97 7.91
C LYS A 50 5.93 2.74 8.39
N ILE A 51 6.16 1.75 7.53
CA ILE A 51 7.04 0.61 7.85
C ILE A 51 8.46 1.09 8.19
N GLY A 52 9.01 2.02 7.42
CA GLY A 52 10.34 2.61 7.69
C GLY A 52 10.41 3.28 9.06
N ALA A 53 9.40 4.06 9.42
CA ALA A 53 9.32 4.73 10.72
C ALA A 53 9.22 3.73 11.89
N LEU A 54 8.38 2.70 11.76
CA LEU A 54 8.25 1.64 12.76
C LEU A 54 9.55 0.87 12.97
N ARG A 55 10.25 0.56 11.88
CA ARG A 55 11.57 -0.08 11.94
C ARG A 55 12.59 0.81 12.65
N ALA A 56 12.66 2.09 12.31
CA ALA A 56 13.59 3.03 12.94
C ALA A 56 13.32 3.15 14.44
N LEU A 57 12.06 3.31 14.83
CA LEU A 57 11.64 3.36 16.23
C LEU A 57 12.05 2.09 16.99
N HIS A 58 11.80 0.92 16.41
CA HIS A 58 12.17 -0.35 17.03
C HIS A 58 13.68 -0.48 17.25
N ILE A 59 14.50 -0.07 16.28
CA ILE A 59 15.96 -0.11 16.41
C ILE A 59 16.42 0.81 17.54
N VAL A 60 15.88 2.03 17.62
CA VAL A 60 16.19 2.98 18.70
C VAL A 60 15.80 2.40 20.05
N GLN A 61 14.58 1.89 20.20
CA GLN A 61 14.12 1.26 21.46
C GLN A 61 14.97 0.05 21.86
N LYS A 62 15.38 -0.78 20.90
CA LYS A 62 16.25 -1.93 21.15
C LYS A 62 17.64 -1.49 21.58
N PHE A 63 18.15 -0.39 21.01
CA PHE A 63 19.42 0.21 21.39
C PHE A 63 19.38 0.85 22.79
N ASP A 64 18.36 1.64 23.10
CA ASP A 64 18.20 2.25 24.43
C ASP A 64 18.18 1.17 25.53
N LYS A 65 17.41 0.11 25.31
CA LYS A 65 17.36 -1.04 26.23
C LYS A 65 18.70 -1.76 26.35
N LEU A 66 19.46 -1.86 25.25
CA LEU A 66 20.80 -2.44 25.27
C LEU A 66 21.73 -1.61 26.15
N VAL A 67 21.72 -0.29 25.97
CA VAL A 67 22.55 0.65 26.74
C VAL A 67 22.19 0.61 28.23
N GLU A 68 20.90 0.56 28.57
CA GLU A 68 20.45 0.43 29.96
C GLU A 68 20.90 -0.86 30.66
N THR A 69 21.10 -1.93 29.89
CA THR A 69 21.43 -3.26 30.41
C THR A 69 22.89 -3.65 30.18
N ALA A 70 23.69 -2.77 29.57
CA ALA A 70 25.07 -3.03 29.23
C ALA A 70 25.96 -3.07 30.47
N ASP A 71 26.77 -4.12 30.59
CA ASP A 71 27.89 -4.16 31.52
C ASP A 71 29.12 -3.56 30.83
N GLU A 72 29.63 -2.45 31.35
CA GLU A 72 30.80 -1.75 30.80
C GLU A 72 32.08 -2.61 30.77
N SER A 73 32.11 -3.68 31.57
CA SER A 73 33.23 -4.63 31.61
C SER A 73 33.16 -5.72 30.51
N ASP A 74 31.99 -5.95 29.91
CA ASP A 74 31.77 -6.98 28.88
C ASP A 74 31.48 -6.38 27.48
N LYS A 75 32.54 -5.83 26.89
CA LYS A 75 32.50 -5.17 25.58
C LYS A 75 32.22 -6.12 24.41
N GLU A 76 32.61 -7.39 24.54
CA GLU A 76 32.46 -8.38 23.47
C GLU A 76 30.99 -8.81 23.33
N THR A 77 30.30 -9.05 24.45
CA THR A 77 28.86 -9.33 24.47
C THR A 77 28.06 -8.15 23.96
N PHE A 78 28.39 -6.92 24.37
CA PHE A 78 27.75 -5.71 23.88
C PHE A 78 27.90 -5.56 22.36
N ALA A 79 29.10 -5.74 21.81
CA ALA A 79 29.33 -5.65 20.37
C ALA A 79 28.54 -6.71 19.57
N SER A 80 28.44 -7.93 20.09
CA SER A 80 27.63 -9.01 19.52
C SER A 80 26.14 -8.65 19.48
N GLN A 81 25.62 -8.02 20.52
CA GLN A 81 24.23 -7.59 20.59
C GLN A 81 23.93 -6.36 19.71
N VAL A 82 24.88 -5.42 19.58
CA VAL A 82 24.80 -4.31 18.62
C VAL A 82 24.67 -4.83 17.18
N ASN A 83 25.44 -5.86 16.81
CA ASN A 83 25.34 -6.46 15.48
C ASN A 83 23.96 -7.07 15.19
N LYS A 84 23.21 -7.46 16.22
CA LYS A 84 21.86 -8.01 16.12
C LYS A 84 20.76 -6.94 16.15
N LEU A 85 21.08 -5.65 16.28
CA LEU A 85 20.08 -4.57 16.36
C LEU A 85 19.16 -4.52 15.15
N LEU A 86 19.69 -4.83 13.97
CA LEU A 86 18.93 -4.82 12.71
C LEU A 86 18.09 -6.08 12.49
N GLU A 87 18.28 -7.12 13.31
CA GLU A 87 17.48 -8.34 13.25
C GLU A 87 16.07 -8.06 13.73
N VAL A 88 15.10 -8.37 12.87
CA VAL A 88 13.67 -8.22 13.11
C VAL A 88 13.03 -9.58 12.85
N SER A 89 12.18 -10.04 13.78
CA SER A 89 11.44 -11.29 13.59
C SER A 89 10.36 -11.14 12.52
N LEU A 90 9.99 -12.24 11.87
CA LEU A 90 8.87 -12.24 10.91
C LEU A 90 7.58 -11.72 11.55
N LEU A 91 7.29 -12.13 12.79
CA LEU A 91 6.11 -11.69 13.52
C LEU A 91 6.09 -10.15 13.68
N GLN A 92 7.19 -9.55 14.10
CA GLN A 92 7.31 -8.11 14.27
C GLN A 92 7.13 -7.37 12.92
N ALA A 93 7.71 -7.91 11.84
CA ALA A 93 7.54 -7.35 10.51
C ALA A 93 6.08 -7.44 10.02
N MET A 94 5.37 -8.54 10.33
CA MET A 94 3.95 -8.71 10.01
C MET A 94 3.06 -7.75 10.82
N GLU A 95 3.38 -7.50 12.08
CA GLU A 95 2.69 -6.49 12.90
C GLU A 95 2.85 -5.09 12.32
N TRP A 96 4.05 -4.70 11.90
CA TRP A 96 4.27 -3.41 11.23
C TRP A 96 3.53 -3.31 9.91
N ALA A 97 3.47 -4.40 9.14
CA ALA A 97 2.70 -4.44 7.92
C ALA A 97 1.21 -4.24 8.20
N LYS A 98 0.68 -4.89 9.24
CA LYS A 98 -0.72 -4.71 9.68
C LYS A 98 -0.99 -3.27 10.12
N GLU A 99 -0.12 -2.66 10.91
CA GLU A 99 -0.26 -1.27 11.35
C GLU A 99 -0.16 -0.29 10.16
N ALA A 100 0.82 -0.49 9.28
CA ALA A 100 0.95 0.31 8.08
C ALA A 100 -0.25 0.13 7.14
N TRP A 101 -0.85 -1.06 7.09
CA TRP A 101 -2.03 -1.34 6.29
C TRP A 101 -3.24 -0.50 6.73
N GLN A 102 -3.35 -0.15 8.02
CA GLN A 102 -4.40 0.75 8.51
C GLN A 102 -4.28 2.18 7.97
N SER A 103 -3.11 2.57 7.45
CA SER A 103 -2.89 3.87 6.80
C SER A 103 -3.23 3.86 5.29
N VAL A 104 -3.58 2.70 4.73
CA VAL A 104 -4.03 2.56 3.34
C VAL A 104 -5.54 2.77 3.29
N THR A 105 -5.99 3.71 2.45
CA THR A 105 -7.44 3.94 2.27
C THR A 105 -8.06 2.78 1.49
N GLN A 106 -9.36 2.55 1.72
CA GLN A 106 -10.10 1.51 1.02
C GLN A 106 -10.07 1.72 -0.51
N ASP A 107 -10.10 2.96 -0.99
CA ASP A 107 -9.97 3.29 -2.41
C ASP A 107 -8.67 2.80 -3.04
N THR A 108 -7.56 2.80 -2.29
CA THR A 108 -6.29 2.26 -2.79
C THR A 108 -6.28 0.74 -2.81
N ILE A 109 -6.94 0.10 -1.87
CA ILE A 109 -7.12 -1.36 -1.86
C ILE A 109 -7.96 -1.78 -3.06
N ALA A 110 -9.11 -1.13 -3.26
CA ALA A 110 -9.99 -1.37 -4.40
C ALA A 110 -9.26 -1.13 -5.73
N ASN A 111 -8.54 0.00 -5.85
CA ASN A 111 -7.74 0.32 -7.04
C ASN A 111 -6.68 -0.74 -7.35
N ARG A 112 -5.98 -1.23 -6.32
CA ARG A 112 -4.95 -2.26 -6.52
C ARG A 112 -5.55 -3.62 -6.88
N TRP A 113 -6.66 -3.99 -6.25
CA TRP A 113 -7.36 -5.24 -6.55
C TRP A 113 -7.97 -5.24 -7.95
N CYS A 114 -8.49 -4.10 -8.42
CA CYS A 114 -8.90 -3.91 -9.82
C CYS A 114 -7.70 -4.12 -10.77
N HIS A 115 -6.56 -3.47 -10.49
CA HIS A 115 -5.35 -3.62 -11.31
C HIS A 115 -4.74 -5.02 -11.33
N THR A 116 -4.94 -5.82 -10.28
CA THR A 116 -4.51 -7.22 -10.25
C THR A 116 -5.58 -8.20 -10.76
N GLY A 117 -6.77 -7.70 -11.13
CA GLY A 117 -7.91 -8.51 -11.57
C GLY A 117 -8.56 -9.34 -10.46
N ILE A 118 -8.35 -8.96 -9.19
CA ILE A 118 -8.99 -9.59 -8.02
C ILE A 118 -10.40 -9.03 -7.84
N LEU A 119 -10.57 -7.72 -8.07
CA LEU A 119 -11.86 -7.11 -8.29
C LEU A 119 -12.06 -7.02 -9.80
N ASP A 120 -13.16 -7.56 -10.31
CA ASP A 120 -13.62 -7.24 -11.65
C ASP A 120 -14.23 -5.84 -11.70
N GLU A 121 -14.49 -5.35 -12.91
CA GLU A 121 -14.99 -4.01 -13.16
C GLU A 121 -16.34 -3.74 -12.47
N GLU A 122 -17.24 -4.73 -12.52
CA GLU A 122 -18.60 -4.64 -11.98
C GLU A 122 -18.59 -4.54 -10.45
N MET A 123 -17.71 -5.30 -9.79
CA MET A 123 -17.52 -5.24 -8.34
C MET A 123 -16.84 -3.95 -7.89
N TYR A 124 -15.96 -3.38 -8.71
CA TYR A 124 -15.35 -2.07 -8.44
C TYR A 124 -16.37 -0.93 -8.57
N GLU A 125 -17.22 -0.95 -9.61
CA GLU A 125 -18.32 0.01 -9.78
C GLU A 125 -19.33 -0.06 -8.63
N LEU A 126 -19.66 -1.26 -8.16
CA LEU A 126 -20.48 -1.45 -6.97
C LEU A 126 -19.81 -0.85 -5.72
N PHE A 127 -18.52 -1.10 -5.52
CA PHE A 127 -17.75 -0.55 -4.40
C PHE A 127 -17.73 0.98 -4.42
N GLU A 128 -17.52 1.61 -5.58
CA GLU A 128 -17.61 3.07 -5.70
C GLU A 128 -19.02 3.56 -5.35
N SER A 129 -20.08 2.93 -5.89
CA SER A 129 -21.46 3.36 -5.65
C SER A 129 -21.87 3.33 -4.16
N MET A 130 -21.29 2.41 -3.37
CA MET A 130 -21.51 2.31 -1.93
C MET A 130 -20.81 3.40 -1.12
N ASN A 131 -19.70 3.95 -1.63
CA ASN A 131 -18.95 5.03 -0.97
C ASN A 131 -19.58 6.43 -1.20
N TYR A 132 -20.61 6.54 -2.05
CA TYR A 132 -21.36 7.78 -2.30
C TYR A 132 -22.74 7.85 -1.61
N LEU A 133 -23.05 6.88 -0.73
CA LEU A 133 -24.22 6.87 0.16
C LEU A 133 -23.84 7.33 1.58
#